data_AF-A0A6B3IT41-F1
#
_entry.id   AF-A0A6B3IT41-F1
#
_cell.length_a   1.000
_cell.length_b   1.000
_cell.length_c   1.000
_cell.angle_alpha   90.00
_cell.angle_beta   90.00
_cell.angle_gamma   90.00
#
_symmetry.space_group_name_H-M   'P 1'
#
loop_
_entity.id
_entity.type
_entity.pdbx_description
1 polymer ?
#
loop_
_entity_poly.entity_id
_entity_poly.type
_entity_poly.pdbx_seq_one_letter_code
_entity_poly.pdbx_strand_id
1 'polypeptide(L)'
;PVHPTRKTVFGRPCVPSVAGLPEPVDLAVLLVADPLPVIEELAEAKVPFAVAFASGFAETGEAGACAQARLAAAVERSGLRLLGPNTNLNAFEEFRDDLEGPAIALITQS
;
A
#
# COMPACT_ATOMS: atom_id res chain seq x y z
N PRO A 1 -9.06 2.92 -9.65
CA PRO A 1 -9.29 2.83 -8.19
C PRO A 1 -10.01 1.53 -7.84
N VAL A 2 -9.70 0.93 -6.70
CA VAL A 2 -10.39 -0.28 -6.20
C VAL A 2 -11.22 0.13 -5.00
N HIS A 3 -12.52 -0.15 -5.04
CA HIS A 3 -13.42 0.14 -3.93
C HIS A 3 -14.65 -0.76 -4.00
N PRO A 4 -15.06 -1.44 -2.92
CA PRO A 4 -16.11 -2.45 -2.96
C PRO A 4 -17.48 -1.92 -3.42
N THR A 5 -17.83 -0.69 -3.02
CA THR A 5 -19.18 -0.13 -3.27
C THR A 5 -19.22 1.18 -4.08
N ARG A 6 -18.15 1.98 -4.12
CA ARG A 6 -18.13 3.24 -4.87
C ARG A 6 -18.00 2.94 -6.35
N LYS A 7 -18.81 3.62 -7.17
CA LYS A 7 -18.72 3.54 -8.63
C LYS A 7 -17.61 4.40 -9.22
N THR A 8 -17.28 5.52 -8.56
CA THR A 8 -16.26 6.48 -9.03
C THR A 8 -15.50 7.11 -7.87
N VAL A 9 -14.23 7.47 -8.10
CA VAL A 9 -13.38 8.27 -7.21
C VAL A 9 -12.63 9.29 -8.07
N PHE A 10 -12.71 10.59 -7.73
CA PHE A 10 -12.12 11.68 -8.51
C PHE A 10 -12.43 11.61 -10.02
N GLY A 11 -13.68 11.28 -10.37
CA GLY A 11 -14.12 11.13 -11.77
C GLY A 11 -13.63 9.87 -12.48
N ARG A 12 -12.81 9.02 -11.84
CA ARG A 12 -12.34 7.75 -12.40
C ARG A 12 -13.26 6.59 -11.99
N PRO A 13 -13.63 5.69 -12.91
CA PRO A 13 -14.38 4.48 -12.58
C PRO A 13 -13.64 3.60 -11.58
N CYS A 14 -14.40 2.99 -10.67
CA CYS A 14 -13.88 2.03 -9.70
C CYS A 14 -14.25 0.60 -10.10
N VAL A 15 -13.40 -0.33 -9.69
CA VAL A 15 -13.66 -1.77 -9.73
C VAL A 15 -13.76 -2.30 -8.29
N PRO A 16 -14.51 -3.38 -8.04
CA PRO A 16 -14.77 -3.84 -6.67
C PRO A 16 -13.57 -4.53 -6.01
N SER A 17 -12.67 -5.10 -6.81
CA SER A 17 -11.48 -5.84 -6.35
C SER A 17 -10.32 -5.66 -7.34
N VAL A 18 -9.11 -6.07 -6.94
CA VAL A 18 -7.91 -5.97 -7.79
C VAL A 18 -8.10 -6.74 -9.10
N ALA A 19 -8.75 -7.90 -9.06
CA ALA A 19 -9.04 -8.74 -10.23
C ALA A 19 -9.90 -8.05 -11.31
N GLY A 20 -10.62 -6.98 -10.96
CA GLY A 20 -11.41 -6.21 -11.92
C GLY A 20 -10.60 -5.18 -12.71
N LEU A 21 -9.32 -4.97 -12.38
CA LEU A 21 -8.50 -3.97 -13.06
C LEU A 21 -8.20 -4.40 -14.51
N PRO A 22 -8.27 -3.47 -15.47
CA PRO A 22 -8.12 -3.80 -16.90
C PRO A 22 -6.66 -4.04 -17.30
N GLU A 23 -5.71 -3.62 -16.47
CA GLU A 23 -4.28 -3.59 -16.77
C GLU A 23 -3.48 -4.13 -15.59
N PRO A 24 -2.28 -4.70 -15.83
CA PRO A 24 -1.35 -5.06 -14.77
C PRO A 24 -1.02 -3.86 -13.86
N VAL A 25 -0.76 -4.15 -12.59
CA VAL A 25 -0.41 -3.14 -11.59
C VAL A 25 1.02 -3.35 -11.14
N ASP A 26 1.85 -2.32 -11.27
CA ASP A 26 3.23 -2.34 -10.78
C ASP A 26 3.32 -1.98 -9.29
N LEU A 27 2.42 -1.12 -8.81
CA LEU A 27 2.40 -0.63 -7.43
C LEU A 27 0.96 -0.46 -6.93
N ALA A 28 0.65 -1.07 -5.78
CA ALA A 28 -0.60 -0.88 -5.07
C ALA A 28 -0.45 0.05 -3.86
N VAL A 29 -1.36 1.01 -3.71
CA VAL A 29 -1.43 1.89 -2.52
C VAL A 29 -2.64 1.51 -1.68
N LEU A 30 -2.39 0.99 -0.49
CA LEU A 30 -3.40 0.41 0.38
C LEU A 30 -3.84 1.45 1.43
N LEU A 31 -5.01 2.03 1.17
CA LEU A 31 -5.73 2.95 2.05
C LEU A 31 -6.92 2.25 2.70
N VAL A 32 -6.66 1.10 3.32
CA VAL A 32 -7.65 0.23 3.99
C VAL A 32 -7.22 0.00 5.43
N ALA A 33 -8.17 -0.31 6.31
CA ALA A 33 -7.85 -0.59 7.72
C ALA A 33 -7.09 -1.91 7.91
N ASP A 34 -7.47 -2.95 7.16
CA ASP A 34 -6.78 -4.25 7.14
C ASP A 34 -6.23 -4.55 5.74
N PRO A 35 -4.90 -4.47 5.54
CA PRO A 35 -4.27 -4.79 4.28
C PRO A 35 -4.15 -6.30 4.03
N LEU A 36 -4.32 -7.17 5.03
CA LEU A 36 -4.03 -8.60 4.92
C LEU A 36 -4.81 -9.29 3.77
N PRO A 37 -6.14 -9.12 3.62
CA PRO A 37 -6.87 -9.74 2.51
C PRO A 37 -6.43 -9.19 1.15
N VAL A 38 -6.00 -7.91 1.11
CA VAL A 38 -5.58 -7.26 -0.13
C VAL A 38 -4.22 -7.79 -0.58
N ILE A 39 -3.31 -8.14 0.33
CA ILE A 39 -2.03 -8.79 -0.02
C ILE A 39 -2.26 -10.09 -0.81
N GLU A 40 -3.28 -10.86 -0.45
CA GLU A 40 -3.62 -12.11 -1.16
C GLU A 40 -4.14 -11.82 -2.57
N GLU A 41 -5.04 -10.85 -2.73
CA GLU A 41 -5.51 -10.41 -4.06
C GLU A 41 -4.36 -9.90 -4.95
N LEU A 42 -3.42 -9.13 -4.35
CA LEU A 42 -2.26 -8.62 -5.06
C LEU A 42 -1.30 -9.74 -5.50
N ALA A 43 -1.17 -10.80 -4.69
CA ALA A 43 -0.38 -11.98 -5.04
C ALA A 43 -0.94 -12.68 -6.27
N GLU A 44 -2.26 -12.89 -6.32
CA GLU A 44 -2.95 -13.50 -7.47
C GLU A 44 -2.78 -12.65 -8.74
N ALA A 45 -2.86 -11.33 -8.59
CA ALA A 45 -2.65 -10.36 -9.67
C ALA A 45 -1.16 -10.15 -10.02
N LYS A 46 -0.22 -10.82 -9.32
CA LYS A 46 1.23 -10.73 -9.50
C LYS A 46 1.77 -9.29 -9.38
N VAL A 47 1.20 -8.50 -8.47
CA VAL A 47 1.64 -7.14 -8.21
C VAL A 47 2.96 -7.18 -7.43
N PRO A 48 4.04 -6.54 -7.93
CA PRO A 48 5.36 -6.68 -7.31
C PRO A 48 5.54 -5.80 -6.06
N PHE A 49 4.86 -4.66 -5.97
CA PHE A 49 5.05 -3.70 -4.87
C PHE A 49 3.72 -3.23 -4.26
N ALA A 50 3.74 -3.02 -2.94
CA ALA A 50 2.63 -2.41 -2.22
C ALA A 50 3.13 -1.41 -1.17
N VAL A 51 2.32 -0.38 -0.90
CA VAL A 51 2.48 0.54 0.24
C VAL A 51 1.25 0.45 1.11
N ALA A 52 1.42 0.20 2.42
CA ALA A 52 0.33 0.18 3.39
C ALA A 52 0.41 1.35 4.37
N PHE A 53 -0.59 2.23 4.32
CA PHE A 53 -0.71 3.38 5.24
C PHE A 53 -1.37 3.02 6.57
N ALA A 54 -2.02 1.85 6.65
CA ALA A 54 -2.79 1.41 7.81
C ALA A 54 -1.95 1.43 9.11
N SER A 55 -2.46 2.06 10.16
CA SER A 55 -1.98 1.92 11.54
C SER A 55 -2.78 0.85 12.30
N GLY A 56 -2.44 0.57 13.55
CA GLY A 56 -3.02 -0.48 14.38
C GLY A 56 -2.14 -1.74 14.53
N PHE A 57 -0.85 -1.66 14.20
CA PHE A 57 0.07 -2.82 14.15
C PHE A 57 1.00 -2.83 15.37
N ALA A 58 2.27 -3.20 15.21
CA ALA A 58 3.18 -3.42 16.34
C ALA A 58 3.33 -2.20 17.26
N GLU A 59 3.00 -0.99 16.79
CA GLU A 59 2.96 0.22 17.60
C GLU A 59 1.86 0.25 18.67
N THR A 60 0.88 -0.66 18.61
CA THR A 60 -0.27 -0.71 19.53
C THR A 60 -0.20 -1.81 20.61
N GLY A 61 0.90 -2.57 20.65
CA GLY A 61 1.12 -3.64 21.64
C GLY A 61 0.96 -5.04 21.06
N GLU A 62 0.74 -6.04 21.94
CA GLU A 62 0.83 -7.47 21.59
C GLU A 62 -0.14 -7.90 20.48
N ALA A 63 -1.40 -7.47 20.53
CA ALA A 63 -2.39 -7.79 19.51
C ALA A 63 -2.01 -7.22 18.13
N GLY A 64 -1.50 -5.99 18.11
CA GLY A 64 -1.02 -5.34 16.89
C GLY A 64 0.27 -5.97 16.36
N ALA A 65 1.18 -6.38 17.23
CA ALA A 65 2.37 -7.14 16.84
C ALA A 65 2.01 -8.50 16.21
N CYS A 66 1.00 -9.19 16.75
CA CYS A 66 0.45 -10.40 16.15
C CYS A 66 -0.20 -10.15 14.79
N ALA A 67 -0.92 -9.03 14.63
CA ALA A 67 -1.44 -8.61 13.32
C ALA A 67 -0.30 -8.34 12.32
N GLN A 68 0.77 -7.66 12.74
CA GLN A 68 1.93 -7.38 11.89
C GLN A 68 2.66 -8.66 11.47
N ALA A 69 2.82 -9.63 12.38
CA ALA A 69 3.43 -10.91 12.06
C ALA A 69 2.62 -11.68 11.01
N ARG A 70 1.28 -11.68 11.12
CA ARG A 70 0.39 -12.28 10.11
C ARG A 70 0.53 -11.61 8.76
N LEU A 71 0.58 -10.27 8.73
CA LEU A 71 0.79 -9.49 7.52
C LEU A 71 2.15 -9.80 6.87
N ALA A 72 3.23 -9.78 7.66
CA ALA A 72 4.57 -10.07 7.19
C ALA A 72 4.66 -11.49 6.57
N ALA A 73 4.05 -12.48 7.22
CA ALA A 73 4.01 -13.85 6.70
C ALA A 73 3.22 -13.94 5.37
N ALA A 74 2.14 -13.18 5.20
CA ALA A 74 1.40 -13.13 3.94
C ALA A 74 2.21 -12.48 2.82
N VAL A 75 2.91 -11.37 3.12
CA VAL A 75 3.82 -10.71 2.18
C VAL A 75 4.93 -11.66 1.74
N GLU A 76 5.56 -12.37 2.67
CA GLU A 76 6.62 -13.34 2.36
C GLU A 76 6.13 -14.44 1.40
N ARG A 77 4.94 -15.00 1.65
CA ARG A 77 4.34 -16.03 0.77
C ARG A 77 3.95 -15.49 -0.61
N SER A 78 3.55 -14.22 -0.69
CA SER A 78 3.09 -13.61 -1.94
C SER A 78 4.22 -13.30 -2.93
N GLY A 79 5.45 -13.14 -2.43
CA GLY A 79 6.59 -12.67 -3.23
C GLY A 79 6.61 -11.17 -3.53
N LEU A 80 5.60 -10.41 -3.11
CA LEU A 80 5.58 -8.94 -3.26
C LEU A 80 6.43 -8.26 -2.19
N ARG A 81 6.82 -7.00 -2.45
CA ARG A 81 7.53 -6.16 -1.48
C ARG A 81 6.59 -5.10 -0.91
N LEU A 82 6.48 -5.07 0.42
CA LEU A 82 5.63 -4.13 1.15
C LEU A 82 6.47 -3.02 1.80
N LEU A 83 6.06 -1.76 1.62
CA LEU A 83 6.47 -0.63 2.44
C LEU A 83 5.37 -0.32 3.46
N GLY A 84 5.73 -0.25 4.74
CA GLY A 84 4.79 -0.16 5.86
C GLY A 84 4.66 -1.50 6.63
N PRO A 85 3.57 -1.70 7.41
CA PRO A 85 2.45 -0.80 7.60
C PRO A 85 2.82 0.45 8.42
N ASN A 86 1.84 1.30 8.72
CA ASN A 86 1.99 2.53 9.49
C ASN A 86 3.09 3.44 8.95
N THR A 87 2.97 3.81 7.67
CA THR A 87 3.94 4.67 6.99
C THR A 87 3.24 5.84 6.30
N ASN A 88 3.97 6.94 6.14
CA ASN A 88 3.60 8.06 5.31
C ASN A 88 4.75 8.34 4.34
N LEU A 89 4.40 8.82 3.14
CA LEU A 89 5.38 9.20 2.14
C LEU A 89 4.80 10.22 1.17
N ASN A 90 5.68 11.03 0.60
CA ASN A 90 5.37 12.04 -0.41
C ASN A 90 5.79 11.59 -1.83
N ALA A 91 6.10 10.31 -2.06
CA ALA A 91 6.58 9.83 -3.36
C ALA A 91 5.54 9.93 -4.50
N PHE A 92 4.31 10.34 -4.21
CA PHE A 92 3.27 10.61 -5.21
C PHE A 92 3.09 12.10 -5.49
N GLU A 93 3.82 12.97 -4.80
CA GLU A 93 3.79 14.41 -5.05
C GLU A 93 4.66 14.76 -6.27
N GLU A 94 4.31 15.85 -6.95
CA GLU A 94 5.16 16.39 -8.01
C GLU A 94 6.48 16.89 -7.42
N PHE A 95 7.58 16.37 -7.95
CA PHE A 95 8.91 16.78 -7.51
C PHE A 95 9.15 18.23 -7.91
N ARG A 96 9.51 19.07 -6.94
CA ARG A 96 9.81 20.48 -7.16
C ARG A 96 11.17 20.65 -7.84
N ASP A 97 11.16 21.25 -9.02
CA ASP A 97 12.35 21.61 -9.79
C ASP A 97 12.76 23.09 -9.62
N ASP A 98 12.00 23.84 -8.82
CA ASP A 98 12.19 25.27 -8.56
C ASP A 98 13.07 25.58 -7.33
N LEU A 99 13.64 24.54 -6.70
CA LEU A 99 14.47 24.68 -5.51
C LEU A 99 15.96 24.71 -5.87
N GLU A 100 16.71 25.61 -5.22
CA GLU A 100 18.17 25.65 -5.33
C GLU A 100 18.82 24.57 -4.45
N GLY A 101 19.88 23.92 -4.97
CA GLY A 101 20.66 22.92 -4.24
C GLY A 101 20.45 21.48 -4.73
N PRO A 102 21.10 20.49 -4.11
CA PRO A 102 20.99 19.09 -4.50
C PRO A 102 19.65 18.48 -4.05
N ALA A 103 19.11 17.56 -4.85
CA ALA A 103 18.00 16.72 -4.44
C ALA A 103 18.41 15.78 -3.29
N ILE A 104 17.60 15.70 -2.25
CA ILE A 104 17.84 14.84 -1.08
C ILE A 104 16.64 13.90 -0.92
N ALA A 105 16.90 12.61 -0.74
CA ALA A 105 15.91 11.63 -0.30
C ALA A 105 16.10 11.34 1.20
N LEU A 106 15.02 11.43 1.98
CA LEU A 106 15.01 11.16 3.41
C LEU A 106 14.17 9.90 3.69
N ILE A 107 14.74 8.94 4.40
CA ILE A 107 14.05 7.75 4.89
C ILE A 107 14.10 7.78 6.43
N THR A 108 12.94 7.72 7.07
CA THR A 108 12.79 7.80 8.53
C THR A 108 11.84 6.72 9.04
N GLN A 109 12.02 6.30 10.29
CA GLN A 109 11.15 5.37 11.02
C GLN A 109 10.48 6.06 12.25
N SER A 110 10.34 7.39 12.18
CA SER A 110 9.73 8.21 13.23
C SER A 110 8.25 7.93 13.43
#